data_AF-A0A1F5NNV9-F1
#
_entry.id   AF-A0A1F5NNV9-F1
#
_cell.length_a   1.000
_cell.length_b   1.000
_cell.length_c   1.000
_cell.angle_alpha   90.00
_cell.angle_beta   90.00
_cell.angle_gamma   90.00
#
_symmetry.space_group_name_H-M   'P 1'
#
loop_
_entity.id
_entity.type
_entity.pdbx_description
1 polymer ?
#
loop_
_entity_poly.entity_id
_entity_poly.type
_entity_poly.pdbx_seq_one_letter_code
_entity_poly.pdbx_strand_id
1 'polypeptide(L)'
;MKTNFKSPGFTLIELLVVISVIGFLASIILVSLNSARAKARDARIIADFKQINNALDLFYDKNNRMPNNYNPGFGACNGGGYFEQSMQELVNDGFISRVPVPPPGGNEYCYYNYGNAYPGALLVTDLESVPDTTTGIPPSCRPWGAGVNWCDQTSNKYYCICHTY
;
A
#
# COMPACT_ATOMS: atom_id res chain seq x y z
N MET A 1 -27.07 -34.82 -58.79
CA MET A 1 -26.21 -33.65 -59.10
C MET A 1 -25.51 -33.25 -57.81
N LYS A 2 -24.20 -33.52 -57.66
CA LYS A 2 -23.43 -33.22 -56.44
C LYS A 2 -22.62 -31.94 -56.68
N THR A 3 -23.04 -30.83 -56.08
CA THR A 3 -22.31 -29.56 -56.13
C THR A 3 -21.14 -29.61 -55.13
N ASN A 4 -19.92 -29.77 -55.63
CA ASN A 4 -18.70 -29.68 -54.81
C ASN A 4 -18.47 -28.21 -54.42
N PHE A 5 -18.78 -27.86 -53.18
CA PHE A 5 -18.38 -26.57 -52.61
C PHE A 5 -16.87 -26.61 -52.34
N LYS A 6 -16.09 -25.86 -53.14
CA LYS A 6 -14.65 -25.71 -52.94
C LYS A 6 -14.43 -24.81 -51.73
N SER A 7 -13.86 -25.34 -50.64
CA SER A 7 -13.50 -24.52 -49.48
C SER A 7 -12.44 -23.49 -49.90
N PRO A 8 -12.64 -22.19 -49.60
CA PRO A 8 -11.61 -21.19 -49.85
C PRO A 8 -10.37 -21.52 -49.03
N GLY A 9 -9.20 -21.52 -49.68
CA GLY A 9 -7.91 -21.74 -49.03
C GLY A 9 -7.43 -20.46 -48.34
N PHE A 10 -6.85 -20.61 -47.15
CA PHE A 10 -6.29 -19.49 -46.38
C PHE A 10 -5.05 -18.93 -47.08
N THR A 11 -4.96 -17.61 -47.25
CA THR A 11 -3.78 -16.99 -47.88
C THR A 11 -2.70 -16.67 -46.84
N LEU A 12 -1.43 -16.67 -47.25
CA LEU A 12 -0.30 -16.28 -46.39
C LEU A 12 -0.43 -14.83 -45.89
N ILE A 13 -1.02 -13.95 -46.70
CA ILE A 13 -1.22 -12.55 -46.34
C ILE A 13 -2.30 -12.40 -45.25
N GLU A 14 -3.38 -13.18 -45.32
CA GLU A 14 -4.39 -13.21 -44.25
C GLU A 14 -3.80 -13.67 -42.93
N LEU A 15 -2.94 -14.70 -42.94
CA LEU A 15 -2.27 -15.17 -41.73
C LEU A 15 -1.31 -14.12 -41.16
N LEU A 16 -0.56 -13.44 -42.03
CA LEU A 16 0.40 -12.40 -41.64
C LEU A 16 -0.29 -11.18 -41.01
N VAL A 17 -1.42 -10.75 -41.56
CA VAL A 17 -2.20 -9.63 -41.00
C VAL A 17 -2.80 -9.99 -39.65
N VAL A 18 -3.23 -11.24 -39.44
CA VAL A 18 -3.81 -11.66 -38.16
C VAL A 18 -2.77 -11.64 -37.04
N ILE A 19 -1.58 -12.22 -37.26
CA ILE A 19 -0.54 -12.22 -36.24
C ILE A 19 -0.01 -10.81 -35.93
N SER A 20 0.01 -9.92 -36.93
CA SER A 20 0.44 -8.54 -36.74
C SER A 20 -0.55 -7.75 -35.88
N VAL A 21 -1.86 -7.91 -36.11
CA VAL A 21 -2.90 -7.28 -35.29
C VAL A 21 -2.92 -7.85 -33.86
N ILE A 22 -2.79 -9.18 -33.69
CA ILE A 22 -2.70 -9.80 -32.35
C ILE A 22 -1.47 -9.29 -31.60
N GLY A 23 -0.30 -9.22 -32.26
CA GLY A 23 0.93 -8.71 -31.66
C GLY A 23 0.80 -7.24 -31.24
N PHE A 24 0.16 -6.41 -32.08
CA PHE A 24 -0.11 -5.02 -31.76
C PHE A 24 -1.00 -4.88 -30.52
N LEU A 25 -2.15 -5.57 -30.50
CA LEU A 25 -3.07 -5.55 -29.36
C LEU A 25 -2.43 -6.10 -28.07
N ALA A 26 -1.65 -7.18 -28.17
CA ALA A 26 -0.96 -7.77 -27.03
C ALA A 26 0.06 -6.80 -26.40
N SER A 27 0.77 -5.99 -27.20
CA SER A 27 1.74 -5.03 -26.68
C SER A 27 1.10 -3.94 -25.80
N ILE A 28 -0.07 -3.42 -26.20
CA ILE A 28 -0.84 -2.43 -25.43
C ILE A 28 -1.33 -3.02 -24.10
N ILE A 29 -1.81 -4.28 -24.13
CA ILE A 29 -2.32 -4.97 -22.94
C ILE A 29 -1.21 -5.12 -21.88
N LEU A 30 0.01 -5.48 -22.28
CA LEU A 30 1.12 -5.67 -21.35
C LEU A 30 1.46 -4.41 -20.56
N VAL A 31 1.48 -3.23 -21.20
CA VAL A 31 1.75 -1.96 -20.52
C VAL A 31 0.65 -1.63 -19.52
N SER A 32 -0.61 -1.84 -19.90
CA SER A 32 -1.76 -1.58 -19.02
C SER A 32 -1.78 -2.48 -17.77
N LEU A 33 -1.34 -3.74 -17.91
CA LEU A 33 -1.35 -4.73 -16.83
C LEU A 33 -0.38 -4.37 -15.70
N ASN A 34 0.78 -3.79 -16.03
CA ASN A 34 1.76 -3.37 -15.02
C ASN A 34 1.20 -2.26 -14.11
N SER A 35 0.52 -1.27 -14.68
CA SER A 35 -0.14 -0.21 -13.92
C SER A 35 -1.29 -0.76 -13.06
N ALA A 36 -2.10 -1.68 -13.60
CA ALA A 36 -3.18 -2.32 -12.87
C ALA A 36 -2.69 -3.11 -11.65
N ARG A 37 -1.56 -3.82 -11.77
CA ARG A 37 -0.96 -4.58 -10.66
C ARG A 37 -0.46 -3.66 -9.54
N ALA A 38 0.17 -2.53 -9.88
CA ALA A 38 0.60 -1.54 -8.88
C ALA A 38 -0.60 -0.98 -8.11
N LYS A 39 -1.67 -0.57 -8.81
CA LYS A 39 -2.91 -0.09 -8.17
C LYS A 39 -3.57 -1.13 -7.26
N ALA A 40 -3.53 -2.41 -7.65
CA ALA A 40 -4.07 -3.49 -6.82
C ALA A 40 -3.26 -3.71 -5.54
N ARG A 41 -1.93 -3.55 -5.60
CA ARG A 41 -1.07 -3.57 -4.40
C ARG A 41 -1.38 -2.38 -3.49
N ASP A 42 -1.45 -1.18 -4.04
CA ASP A 42 -1.80 0.03 -3.29
C ASP A 42 -3.17 -0.08 -2.59
N ALA A 43 -4.18 -0.61 -3.28
CA ALA A 43 -5.51 -0.82 -2.70
C ALA A 43 -5.47 -1.76 -1.47
N ARG A 44 -4.63 -2.80 -1.53
CA ARG A 44 -4.41 -3.70 -0.40
C ARG A 44 -3.69 -2.99 0.76
N ILE A 45 -2.66 -2.21 0.46
CA ILE A 45 -1.92 -1.43 1.47
C ILE A 45 -2.87 -0.48 2.21
N ILE A 46 -3.70 0.25 1.47
CA ILE A 46 -4.69 1.17 2.06
C ILE A 46 -5.69 0.42 2.96
N ALA A 47 -6.14 -0.77 2.54
CA ALA A 47 -7.04 -1.59 3.34
C ALA A 47 -6.39 -2.08 4.65
N ASP A 48 -5.15 -2.55 4.58
CA ASP A 48 -4.36 -2.98 5.74
C ASP A 48 -4.18 -1.81 6.72
N PHE A 49 -3.84 -0.62 6.22
CA PHE A 49 -3.63 0.58 7.05
C PHE A 49 -4.91 1.03 7.75
N LYS A 50 -6.06 0.99 7.07
CA LYS A 50 -7.37 1.28 7.70
C LYS A 50 -7.70 0.27 8.80
N GLN A 51 -7.38 -1.01 8.58
CA GLN A 51 -7.58 -2.04 9.59
C GLN A 51 -6.71 -1.78 10.82
N ILE A 52 -5.42 -1.47 10.62
CA ILE A 52 -4.50 -1.12 11.72
C ILE A 52 -5.00 0.13 12.45
N ASN A 53 -5.43 1.17 11.72
CA ASN A 53 -5.92 2.40 12.33
C ASN A 53 -7.09 2.14 13.29
N ASN A 54 -8.11 1.42 12.83
CA ASN A 54 -9.25 1.06 13.68
C ASN A 54 -8.83 0.19 14.88
N ALA A 55 -7.83 -0.67 14.71
CA ALA A 55 -7.32 -1.47 15.82
C ALA A 55 -6.56 -0.63 16.85
N LEU A 56 -5.83 0.41 16.41
CA LEU A 56 -5.18 1.37 17.30
C LEU A 56 -6.21 2.15 18.13
N ASP A 57 -7.33 2.57 17.52
CA ASP A 57 -8.49 3.16 18.22
C ASP A 57 -8.97 2.29 19.37
N LEU A 58 -9.29 1.03 19.07
CA LEU A 58 -9.80 0.09 20.06
C LEU A 58 -8.77 -0.23 21.15
N PHE A 59 -7.49 -0.31 20.77
CA PHE A 59 -6.41 -0.55 21.72
C PHE A 59 -6.21 0.62 22.68
N TYR A 60 -6.31 1.86 22.18
CA TYR A 60 -6.22 3.04 23.04
C TYR A 60 -7.38 3.10 24.03
N ASP A 61 -8.61 2.88 23.55
CA ASP A 61 -9.81 2.89 24.40
C ASP A 61 -9.70 1.86 25.54
N LYS A 62 -9.13 0.68 25.25
CA LYS A 62 -8.91 -0.38 26.25
C LYS A 62 -7.75 -0.09 27.21
N ASN A 63 -6.60 0.35 26.69
CA ASN A 63 -5.33 0.35 27.43
C ASN A 63 -4.85 1.76 27.84
N ASN A 64 -5.53 2.83 27.43
CA ASN A 64 -5.13 4.24 27.60
C ASN A 64 -3.68 4.53 27.17
N ARG A 65 -3.19 3.78 26.18
CA ARG A 65 -1.85 3.94 25.61
C ARG A 65 -1.83 3.41 24.19
N MET A 66 -0.86 3.88 23.42
CA MET A 66 -0.51 3.28 22.13
C MET A 66 0.36 2.01 22.32
N PRO A 67 0.34 1.06 21.37
CA PRO A 67 1.29 -0.06 21.33
C PRO A 67 2.74 0.42 21.37
N ASN A 68 3.62 -0.38 21.99
CA ASN A 68 5.05 -0.09 22.10
C ASN A 68 5.38 1.29 22.71
N ASN A 69 4.71 1.63 23.80
CA ASN A 69 4.96 2.88 24.56
C ASN A 69 6.23 2.81 25.44
N TYR A 70 6.95 1.67 25.43
CA TYR A 70 8.19 1.52 26.19
C TYR A 70 9.37 2.24 25.53
N ASN A 71 9.26 2.63 24.26
CA ASN A 71 10.26 3.42 23.54
C ASN A 71 9.63 4.64 22.83
N PRO A 72 9.17 5.65 23.59
CA PRO A 72 8.49 6.82 23.04
C PRO A 72 9.39 7.59 22.06
N GLY A 73 8.87 7.94 20.88
CA GLY A 73 9.65 8.65 19.84
C GLY A 73 10.47 7.75 18.92
N PHE A 74 10.48 6.44 19.13
CA PHE A 74 10.95 5.48 18.15
C PHE A 74 9.77 4.98 17.32
N GLY A 75 9.95 4.97 16.00
CA GLY A 75 9.15 4.12 15.14
C GLY A 75 10.04 3.33 14.23
N ALA A 76 9.49 2.24 13.74
CA ALA A 76 10.20 1.34 12.86
C ALA A 76 9.31 0.97 11.69
N CYS A 77 9.99 0.79 10.58
CA CYS A 77 9.47 0.11 9.42
C CYS A 77 9.64 -1.40 9.56
N ASN A 78 8.90 -2.14 8.73
CA ASN A 78 8.99 -3.59 8.68
C ASN A 78 10.44 -4.01 8.40
N GLY A 79 11.02 -4.88 9.23
CA GLY A 79 12.45 -5.25 9.19
C GLY A 79 13.32 -4.69 10.34
N GLY A 80 12.83 -3.67 11.06
CA GLY A 80 13.47 -3.17 12.29
C GLY A 80 13.04 -3.90 13.58
N GLY A 81 12.18 -4.94 13.47
CA GLY A 81 11.61 -5.70 14.58
C GLY A 81 10.52 -4.99 15.39
N TYR A 82 10.58 -3.66 15.53
CA TYR A 82 9.63 -2.93 16.38
C TYR A 82 8.24 -2.76 15.75
N PHE A 83 8.10 -2.70 14.42
CA PHE A 83 6.77 -2.70 13.78
C PHE A 83 5.99 -3.97 14.14
N GLU A 84 6.64 -5.13 13.96
CA GLU A 84 6.04 -6.42 14.28
C GLU A 84 5.65 -6.49 15.75
N GLN A 85 6.54 -6.09 16.68
CA GLN A 85 6.23 -6.08 18.12
C GLN A 85 4.99 -5.22 18.45
N SER A 86 4.92 -3.99 17.92
CA SER A 86 3.77 -3.10 18.11
C SER A 86 2.47 -3.72 17.58
N MET A 87 2.54 -4.35 16.40
CA MET A 87 1.36 -5.00 15.81
C MET A 87 1.00 -6.30 16.54
N GLN A 88 1.96 -7.02 17.13
CA GLN A 88 1.68 -8.20 17.94
C GLN A 88 0.91 -7.86 19.22
N GLU A 89 1.11 -6.67 19.83
CA GLU A 89 0.25 -6.23 20.94
C GLU A 89 -1.22 -6.13 20.51
N LEU A 90 -1.49 -5.59 19.31
CA LEU A 90 -2.84 -5.52 18.75
C LEU A 90 -3.43 -6.91 18.45
N VAL A 91 -2.59 -7.85 17.99
CA VAL A 91 -2.99 -9.25 17.76
C VAL A 91 -3.32 -9.96 19.07
N ASN A 92 -2.47 -9.80 20.10
CA ASN A 92 -2.65 -10.44 21.40
C ASN A 92 -3.94 -9.98 22.10
N ASP A 93 -4.30 -8.71 21.93
CA ASP A 93 -5.57 -8.16 22.42
C ASP A 93 -6.78 -8.52 21.56
N GLY A 94 -6.57 -9.13 20.39
CA GLY A 94 -7.62 -9.61 19.49
C GLY A 94 -8.22 -8.54 18.57
N PHE A 95 -7.61 -7.36 18.46
CA PHE A 95 -8.12 -6.29 17.58
C PHE A 95 -7.83 -6.53 16.10
N ILE A 96 -6.79 -7.31 15.80
CA ILE A 96 -6.47 -7.80 14.46
C ILE A 96 -6.11 -9.28 14.51
N SER A 97 -6.46 -10.03 13.46
CA SER A 97 -6.23 -11.49 13.44
C SER A 97 -4.77 -11.89 13.20
N ARG A 98 -3.97 -11.01 12.60
CA ARG A 98 -2.54 -11.21 12.33
C ARG A 98 -1.90 -9.86 12.01
N VAL A 99 -0.57 -9.79 12.15
CA VAL A 99 0.23 -8.66 11.67
C VAL A 99 0.10 -8.53 10.15
N PRO A 100 -0.34 -7.40 9.61
CA PRO A 100 -0.37 -7.18 8.17
C PRO A 100 1.05 -7.14 7.59
N VAL A 101 1.23 -7.80 6.45
CA VAL A 101 2.50 -7.86 5.74
C VAL A 101 2.33 -7.18 4.38
N PRO A 102 3.23 -6.26 4.00
CA PRO A 102 3.14 -5.57 2.71
C PRO A 102 3.17 -6.56 1.54
N PRO A 103 2.49 -6.24 0.43
CA PRO A 103 2.61 -7.03 -0.79
C PRO A 103 4.06 -7.04 -1.31
N PRO A 104 4.48 -8.09 -2.02
CA PRO A 104 5.81 -8.13 -2.65
C PRO A 104 5.91 -7.00 -3.69
N GLY A 105 6.88 -6.11 -3.51
CA GLY A 105 6.97 -4.85 -4.26
C GLY A 105 7.97 -3.84 -3.69
N GLY A 106 8.39 -4.01 -2.44
CA GLY A 106 9.40 -3.16 -1.79
C GLY A 106 8.81 -2.11 -0.86
N ASN A 107 7.49 -2.05 -0.70
CA ASN A 107 6.85 -1.13 0.23
C ASN A 107 7.03 -1.61 1.67
N GLU A 108 7.37 -0.70 2.57
CA GLU A 108 7.49 -0.99 4.00
C GLU A 108 6.31 -0.39 4.76
N TYR A 109 5.83 -1.11 5.78
CA TYR A 109 4.85 -0.60 6.72
C TYR A 109 5.60 -0.04 7.92
N CYS A 110 5.40 1.24 8.22
CA CYS A 110 6.06 1.90 9.31
C CYS A 110 5.05 2.40 10.34
N TYR A 111 5.40 2.25 11.61
CA TYR A 111 4.61 2.70 12.75
C TYR A 111 5.51 3.50 13.69
N TYR A 112 5.08 4.72 14.05
CA TYR A 112 5.77 5.61 14.97
C TYR A 112 4.82 6.02 16.09
N ASN A 113 5.21 5.79 17.34
CA ASN A 113 4.46 6.21 18.52
C ASN A 113 4.98 7.59 18.99
N TYR A 114 4.08 8.54 19.21
CA TYR A 114 4.44 9.88 19.67
C TYR A 114 4.85 9.95 21.14
N GLY A 115 4.61 8.89 21.90
CA GLY A 115 5.01 8.73 23.29
C GLY A 115 4.04 9.35 24.29
N ASN A 116 4.39 9.24 25.58
CA ASN A 116 3.50 9.64 26.68
C ASN A 116 3.14 11.13 26.73
N ALA A 117 3.96 12.01 26.15
CA ALA A 117 3.69 13.45 26.16
C ALA A 117 2.61 13.87 25.15
N TYR A 118 2.42 13.08 24.09
CA TYR A 118 1.45 13.31 23.03
C TYR A 118 0.83 11.96 22.64
N PRO A 119 -0.33 11.58 23.20
CA PRO A 119 -0.93 10.29 22.89
C PRO A 119 -1.32 10.24 21.42
N GLY A 120 -0.67 9.35 20.68
CA GLY A 120 -0.89 9.25 19.24
C GLY A 120 0.15 8.41 18.53
N ALA A 121 -0.12 8.13 17.27
CA ALA A 121 0.77 7.37 16.42
C ALA A 121 0.67 7.80 14.96
N LEU A 122 1.70 7.48 14.20
CA LEU A 122 1.80 7.71 12.77
C LEU A 122 2.05 6.38 12.07
N LEU A 123 1.17 6.07 11.11
CA LEU A 123 1.36 5.01 10.15
C LEU A 123 1.84 5.62 8.84
N VAL A 124 2.95 5.11 8.29
CA VAL A 124 3.50 5.55 7.00
C VAL A 124 3.83 4.34 6.13
N THR A 125 3.55 4.47 4.84
CA THR A 125 4.03 3.56 3.80
C THR A 125 4.12 4.32 2.48
N ASP A 126 4.80 3.78 1.50
CA ASP A 126 4.90 4.30 0.14
C ASP A 126 3.89 3.60 -0.79
N LEU A 127 3.24 4.37 -1.67
CA LEU A 127 2.35 3.83 -2.71
C LEU A 127 3.04 3.83 -4.08
N GLU A 128 2.89 2.75 -4.82
CA GLU A 128 3.60 2.55 -6.08
C GLU A 128 2.97 3.30 -7.26
N SER A 129 1.63 3.42 -7.28
CA SER A 129 0.89 4.03 -8.38
C SER A 129 0.75 5.55 -8.27
N VAL A 130 1.21 6.13 -7.16
CA VAL A 130 1.09 7.55 -6.86
C VAL A 130 2.38 8.28 -7.28
N PRO A 131 2.30 9.32 -8.13
CA PRO A 131 3.46 10.15 -8.49
C PRO A 131 4.09 10.82 -7.26
N ASP A 132 5.41 11.00 -7.29
CA ASP A 132 6.20 11.68 -6.24
C ASP A 132 5.67 13.07 -5.86
N THR A 133 4.92 13.71 -6.75
CA THR A 133 4.34 15.05 -6.60
C THR A 133 2.95 15.07 -5.96
N THR A 134 2.37 13.90 -5.65
CA THR A 134 1.04 13.83 -5.05
C THR A 134 1.17 14.14 -3.56
N THR A 135 0.61 15.26 -3.16
CA THR A 135 0.59 15.69 -1.77
C THR A 135 -0.20 14.65 -0.97
N GLY A 136 0.45 14.06 0.04
CA GLY A 136 -0.22 13.17 0.99
C GLY A 136 -1.47 13.86 1.51
N ILE A 137 -2.60 13.15 1.46
CA ILE A 137 -3.89 13.65 1.93
C ILE A 137 -3.72 14.01 3.43
N PRO A 138 -3.77 15.30 3.83
CA PRO A 138 -3.44 15.72 5.20
C PRO A 138 -4.66 15.57 6.14
N PRO A 139 -4.45 15.54 7.48
CA PRO A 139 -3.64 16.52 8.21
C PRO A 139 -2.16 16.13 8.28
N SER A 140 -1.29 17.13 8.21
CA SER A 140 0.17 17.00 8.36
C SER A 140 0.54 16.48 9.74
N CYS A 141 1.43 15.51 9.83
CA CYS A 141 1.77 14.87 11.10
C CYS A 141 3.27 14.81 11.31
N ARG A 142 3.71 15.31 12.45
CA ARG A 142 5.12 15.49 12.76
C ARG A 142 5.61 14.38 13.67
N PRO A 143 6.59 13.57 13.26
CA PRO A 143 7.42 12.87 14.23
C PRO A 143 8.33 13.91 14.90
N TRP A 144 8.07 14.19 16.19
CA TRP A 144 8.99 14.81 17.16
C TRP A 144 9.86 16.00 16.68
N GLY A 145 9.54 17.21 17.16
CA GLY A 145 10.42 18.37 17.04
C GLY A 145 10.39 19.03 15.65
N ALA A 146 10.52 20.35 15.63
CA ALA A 146 10.42 21.15 14.41
C ALA A 146 11.54 20.78 13.41
N GLY A 147 11.17 20.26 12.23
CA GLY A 147 12.11 20.16 11.10
C GLY A 147 11.78 19.09 10.06
N VAL A 148 11.17 17.97 10.45
CA VAL A 148 10.85 16.87 9.52
C VAL A 148 9.34 16.64 9.51
N ASN A 149 8.68 17.15 8.47
CA ASN A 149 7.29 16.82 8.17
C ASN A 149 7.26 15.60 7.26
N TRP A 150 6.89 14.44 7.80
CA TRP A 150 6.49 13.35 6.93
C TRP A 150 5.08 13.64 6.44
N CYS A 151 4.80 13.30 5.18
CA CYS A 151 3.55 13.67 4.50
C CYS A 151 3.40 15.18 4.27
N ASP A 152 4.53 15.93 4.19
CA ASP A 152 4.54 17.29 3.64
C ASP A 152 4.17 17.26 2.14
N GLN A 153 3.46 18.29 1.70
CA GLN A 153 2.96 18.50 0.35
C GLN A 153 4.06 18.75 -0.72
N THR A 154 5.32 18.42 -0.43
CA THR A 154 6.47 18.91 -1.21
C THR A 154 7.34 17.86 -1.86
N SER A 155 6.94 16.57 -1.85
CA SER A 155 7.26 15.51 -2.85
C SER A 155 7.62 14.18 -2.19
N ASN A 156 6.64 13.42 -1.70
CA ASN A 156 6.92 12.04 -1.34
C ASN A 156 5.69 11.15 -1.60
N LYS A 157 5.91 9.95 -2.14
CA LYS A 157 4.90 8.88 -2.39
C LYS A 157 4.24 8.32 -1.12
N TYR A 158 4.31 9.03 0.01
CA TYR A 158 3.90 8.50 1.30
C TYR A 158 2.39 8.59 1.48
N TYR A 159 1.78 7.44 1.77
CA TYR A 159 0.47 7.34 2.36
C TYR A 159 0.60 7.32 3.88
N CYS A 160 -0.07 8.26 4.52
CA CYS A 160 0.04 8.47 5.95
C CYS A 160 -1.33 8.48 6.61
N ILE A 161 -1.41 7.85 7.78
CA ILE A 161 -2.54 7.98 8.68
C ILE A 161 -1.98 8.40 10.03
N CYS A 162 -2.56 9.45 10.57
CA CYS A 162 -2.13 9.98 11.85
C CYS A 162 -3.26 9.86 12.84
N HIS A 163 -2.86 9.49 14.03
CA HIS A 163 -3.74 9.33 15.15
C HIS A 163 -3.29 10.29 16.25
N THR A 164 -4.17 11.20 16.66
CA THR A 164 -3.93 12.14 17.75
C THR A 164 -5.12 12.02 18.71
N TYR A 165 -4.84 11.70 19.97
CA TYR A 165 -5.84 11.68 21.05
C TYR A 165 -5.69 12.89 21.98
#